data_AF-T0KG17-F1
#
_entry.id   AF-T0KG17-F1
#
_cell.length_a   1.000
_cell.length_b   1.000
_cell.length_c   1.000
_cell.angle_alpha   90.00
_cell.angle_beta   90.00
_cell.angle_gamma   90.00
#
_symmetry.space_group_name_H-M   'P 1'
#
loop_
_entity.id
_entity.type
_entity.pdbx_description
1 polymer ?
#
loop_
_entity_poly.entity_id
_entity_poly.type
_entity_poly.pdbx_seq_one_letter_code
_entity_poly.pdbx_strand_id
1 'polypeptide(L)'
;MAEAIGLAASLIAILELSVKSIGYIQAAKGATKERAQLTAEIQFCQVIVGGLRDVSDNAGWQKTMEVLIRPGAPLKLLEETLRHLVQKLSPPPGLRQRLHVLKWPFEEKEIKSILGMMGRQKASLSLALDNNSRLLQDKIVSQLESNAADLEQLKKISRGLKEDLGGILN
;
A
#
# COMPACT_ATOMS: atom_id res chain seq x y z
N MET A 1 9.78 10.13 14.96
CA MET A 1 10.60 8.89 14.92
C MET A 1 9.84 7.65 15.44
N ALA A 2 9.18 7.70 16.61
CA ALA A 2 8.40 6.56 17.11
C ALA A 2 7.19 6.17 16.21
N GLU A 3 6.54 7.15 15.58
CA GLU A 3 5.37 6.92 14.72
C GLU A 3 5.72 6.23 13.39
N ALA A 4 6.90 6.52 12.83
CA ALA A 4 7.41 5.86 11.62
C ALA A 4 7.71 4.37 11.85
N ILE A 5 8.25 4.03 13.04
CA ILE A 5 8.48 2.63 13.44
C ILE A 5 7.14 1.89 13.63
N GLY A 6 6.14 2.55 14.22
CA GLY A 6 4.80 1.99 14.39
C GLY A 6 4.09 1.68 13.06
N LEU A 7 4.24 2.56 12.08
CA LEU A 7 3.70 2.38 10.72
C LEU A 7 4.36 1.20 10.00
N ALA A 8 5.69 1.17 9.93
CA ALA A 8 6.42 0.11 9.25
C ALA A 8 6.09 -1.27 9.88
N ALA A 9 6.03 -1.34 11.21
CA ALA A 9 5.64 -2.54 11.93
C ALA A 9 4.18 -2.97 11.62
N SER A 10 3.25 -2.02 11.50
CA SER A 10 1.85 -2.30 11.14
C SER A 10 1.73 -2.86 9.71
N LEU A 11 2.43 -2.26 8.74
CA LEU A 11 2.44 -2.74 7.35
C LEU A 11 3.03 -4.15 7.26
N ILE A 12 4.14 -4.41 7.96
CA ILE A 12 4.74 -5.75 8.06
C ILE A 12 3.74 -6.74 8.67
N ALA A 13 3.08 -6.38 9.78
CA ALA A 13 2.10 -7.25 10.43
C ALA A 13 0.93 -7.61 9.50
N ILE A 14 0.44 -6.66 8.68
CA ILE A 14 -0.62 -6.90 7.70
C ILE A 14 -0.14 -7.88 6.62
N LEU A 15 1.09 -7.72 6.12
CA LEU A 15 1.68 -8.64 5.13
C LEU A 15 1.83 -10.07 5.68
N GLU A 16 2.31 -10.21 6.91
CA GLU A 16 2.45 -11.50 7.59
C GLU A 16 1.10 -12.18 7.83
N LEU A 17 0.11 -11.41 8.31
CA LEU A 17 -1.27 -11.90 8.50
C LEU A 17 -1.88 -12.34 7.18
N SER A 18 -1.58 -11.65 6.08
CA SER A 18 -2.06 -12.01 4.74
C SER A 18 -1.49 -13.34 4.26
N VAL A 19 -0.17 -13.53 4.37
CA VAL A 19 0.49 -14.81 4.04
C VAL A 19 -0.11 -15.95 4.87
N LYS A 20 -0.27 -15.72 6.18
CA LYS A 20 -0.83 -16.72 7.09
C LYS A 20 -2.28 -17.06 6.76
N SER A 21 -3.10 -16.06 6.44
CA SER A 21 -4.50 -16.24 6.05
C SER A 21 -4.60 -17.09 4.77
N ILE A 22 -3.82 -16.76 3.74
CA ILE A 22 -3.77 -17.53 2.49
C ILE A 22 -3.38 -18.98 2.77
N GLY A 23 -2.35 -19.21 3.59
CA GLY A 23 -1.91 -20.56 3.96
C GLY A 23 -3.04 -21.39 4.58
N TYR A 24 -3.83 -20.80 5.49
CA TYR A 24 -4.97 -21.52 6.07
C TYR A 24 -6.16 -21.68 5.12
N ILE A 25 -6.45 -20.68 4.28
CA ILE A 25 -7.48 -20.78 3.24
C ILE A 25 -7.15 -21.93 2.28
N GLN A 26 -5.88 -22.06 1.87
CA GLN A 26 -5.42 -23.13 0.99
C GLN A 26 -5.44 -24.50 1.66
N ALA A 27 -5.24 -24.58 2.98
CA ALA A 27 -5.33 -25.83 3.73
C ALA A 27 -6.77 -26.30 3.98
N ALA A 28 -7.74 -25.39 4.01
CA ALA A 28 -9.15 -25.72 4.27
C ALA A 28 -9.76 -26.65 3.20
N LYS A 29 -10.70 -27.50 3.59
CA LYS A 29 -11.48 -28.39 2.70
C LYS A 29 -12.86 -27.80 2.40
N GLY A 30 -13.32 -28.00 1.16
CA GLY A 30 -14.60 -27.47 0.67
C GLY A 30 -14.50 -26.02 0.15
N ALA A 31 -15.65 -25.41 -0.14
CA ALA A 31 -15.81 -23.98 -0.47
C ALA A 31 -14.79 -23.44 -1.50
N THR A 32 -14.52 -24.20 -2.56
CA THR A 32 -13.45 -23.91 -3.52
C THR A 32 -13.58 -22.51 -4.13
N LYS A 33 -14.81 -22.06 -4.41
CA LYS A 33 -15.09 -20.75 -4.99
C LYS A 33 -14.80 -19.63 -4.00
N GLU A 34 -15.32 -19.73 -2.78
CA GLU A 34 -15.15 -18.75 -1.71
C GLU A 34 -13.68 -18.61 -1.33
N ARG A 35 -12.96 -19.74 -1.26
CA ARG A 35 -11.52 -19.78 -1.02
C ARG A 35 -10.73 -19.07 -2.10
N ALA A 36 -11.04 -19.32 -3.37
CA ALA A 36 -10.39 -18.66 -4.49
C ALA A 36 -10.63 -17.14 -4.47
N GLN A 37 -11.88 -16.72 -4.23
CA GLN A 37 -12.24 -15.31 -4.12
C GLN A 37 -11.51 -14.61 -2.96
N LEU A 38 -11.51 -15.21 -1.78
CA LEU A 38 -10.86 -14.64 -0.61
C LEU A 38 -9.33 -14.60 -0.77
N THR A 39 -8.74 -15.64 -1.38
CA THR A 39 -7.31 -15.66 -1.69
C THR A 39 -6.93 -14.52 -2.63
N ALA A 40 -7.69 -14.34 -3.72
CA ALA A 40 -7.45 -13.26 -4.68
C ALA A 40 -7.56 -11.88 -4.00
N GLU A 41 -8.60 -11.68 -3.20
CA GLU A 41 -8.80 -10.40 -2.50
C GLU A 41 -7.66 -10.09 -1.52
N ILE A 42 -7.18 -11.08 -0.75
CA ILE A 42 -6.02 -10.91 0.12
C ILE A 42 -4.75 -10.61 -0.68
N GLN A 43 -4.52 -11.29 -1.81
CA GLN A 43 -3.36 -11.04 -2.66
C GLN A 43 -3.36 -9.61 -3.21
N PHE A 44 -4.51 -9.09 -3.64
CA PHE A 44 -4.63 -7.69 -4.04
C PHE A 44 -4.29 -6.73 -2.90
N CYS A 45 -4.79 -7.00 -1.69
CA CYS A 45 -4.42 -6.21 -0.51
C CYS A 45 -2.91 -6.27 -0.23
N GLN A 46 -2.24 -7.41 -0.42
CA GLN A 46 -0.78 -7.52 -0.26
C GLN A 46 -0.02 -6.63 -1.24
N VAL A 47 -0.45 -6.57 -2.51
CA VAL A 47 0.19 -5.70 -3.50
C VAL A 47 0.09 -4.23 -3.07
N ILE A 48 -1.08 -3.79 -2.64
CA ILE A 48 -1.31 -2.40 -2.22
C ILE A 48 -0.51 -2.07 -0.95
N VAL A 49 -0.55 -2.96 0.04
CA VAL A 49 0.20 -2.77 1.30
C VAL A 49 1.71 -2.80 1.05
N GLY A 50 2.19 -3.64 0.12
CA GLY A 50 3.56 -3.63 -0.35
C GLY A 50 3.96 -2.29 -0.96
N GLY A 51 3.14 -1.76 -1.87
CA GLY A 51 3.36 -0.43 -2.44
C GLY A 51 3.38 0.69 -1.39
N LEU A 52 2.49 0.64 -0.38
CA LEU A 52 2.48 1.59 0.73
C LEU A 52 3.76 1.50 1.59
N ARG A 53 4.30 0.30 1.78
CA ARG A 53 5.59 0.09 2.46
C ARG A 53 6.75 0.68 1.66
N ASP A 54 6.75 0.49 0.34
CA ASP A 54 7.84 0.99 -0.51
C ASP A 54 7.94 2.53 -0.49
N VAL A 55 6.84 3.22 -0.18
CA VAL A 55 6.76 4.67 -0.12
C VAL A 55 6.67 5.24 1.31
N SER A 56 6.60 4.40 2.35
CA SER A 56 6.32 4.84 3.72
C SER A 56 7.42 5.74 4.32
N ASP A 57 8.66 5.56 3.86
CA ASP A 57 9.80 6.34 4.33
C ASP A 57 9.95 7.68 3.58
N ASN A 58 9.13 7.91 2.55
CA ASN A 58 9.13 9.15 1.79
C ASN A 58 8.43 10.26 2.60
N ALA A 59 9.13 11.36 2.84
CA ALA A 59 8.60 12.52 3.57
C ALA A 59 7.27 13.04 3.01
N GLY A 60 7.06 12.94 1.68
CA GLY A 60 5.81 13.34 1.03
C GLY A 60 4.60 12.48 1.38
N TRP A 61 4.81 11.30 1.96
CA TRP A 61 3.75 10.35 2.34
C TRP A 61 3.41 10.35 3.82
N GLN A 62 4.19 11.01 4.68
CA GLN A 62 4.02 10.92 6.13
C GLN A 62 2.60 11.27 6.59
N LYS A 63 2.03 12.37 6.10
CA LYS A 63 0.67 12.79 6.44
C LYS A 63 -0.40 11.81 5.96
N THR A 64 -0.21 11.25 4.76
CA THR A 64 -1.09 10.21 4.21
C THR A 64 -1.04 8.97 5.10
N MET A 65 0.16 8.55 5.50
CA MET A 65 0.38 7.38 6.34
C MET A 65 -0.23 7.55 7.74
N GLU A 66 -0.06 8.70 8.37
CA GLU A 66 -0.70 9.02 9.66
C GLU A 66 -2.22 8.86 9.63
N VAL A 67 -2.87 9.24 8.53
CA VAL A 67 -4.32 9.08 8.36
C VAL A 67 -4.69 7.62 8.16
N LEU A 68 -3.90 6.87 7.39
CA LEU A 68 -4.18 5.48 7.07
C LEU A 68 -4.06 4.52 8.27
N ILE A 69 -3.30 4.86 9.32
CA ILE A 69 -3.14 4.02 10.51
C ILE A 69 -4.11 4.34 11.65
N ARG A 70 -4.92 5.39 11.55
CA ARG A 70 -5.82 5.79 12.65
C ARG A 70 -6.81 4.67 12.99
N PRO A 71 -7.34 4.62 14.23
CA PRO A 71 -8.46 3.74 14.54
C PRO A 71 -9.61 3.93 13.55
N GLY A 72 -10.12 2.84 12.98
CA GLY A 72 -11.17 2.86 11.95
C GLY A 72 -10.68 3.24 10.54
N ALA A 73 -9.38 3.49 10.35
CA ALA A 73 -8.83 3.76 9.03
C ALA A 73 -8.66 2.46 8.22
N PRO A 74 -8.51 2.56 6.88
CA PRO A 74 -8.51 1.39 6.00
C PRO A 74 -7.44 0.35 6.33
N LEU A 75 -6.21 0.74 6.73
CA LEU A 75 -5.17 -0.23 7.10
C LEU A 75 -5.54 -0.96 8.39
N LYS A 76 -6.09 -0.24 9.38
CA LYS A 76 -6.42 -0.85 10.66
C LYS A 76 -7.58 -1.84 10.54
N LEU A 77 -8.60 -1.46 9.77
CA LEU A 77 -9.73 -2.34 9.48
C LEU A 77 -9.30 -3.57 8.68
N LEU A 78 -8.36 -3.42 7.74
CA LEU A 78 -7.78 -4.55 7.01
C LEU A 78 -7.01 -5.49 7.93
N GLU A 79 -6.18 -4.95 8.83
CA GLU A 79 -5.45 -5.72 9.84
C GLU A 79 -6.41 -6.54 10.71
N GLU A 80 -7.45 -5.91 11.24
CA GLU A 80 -8.48 -6.57 12.07
C GLU A 80 -9.23 -7.66 11.30
N THR A 81 -9.57 -7.40 10.04
CA THR A 81 -10.24 -8.38 9.17
C THR A 81 -9.33 -9.61 8.95
N LEU A 82 -8.04 -9.39 8.67
CA LEU A 82 -7.08 -10.49 8.51
C LEU A 82 -6.83 -11.24 9.82
N ARG A 83 -6.78 -10.55 10.97
CA ARG A 83 -6.70 -11.20 12.29
C ARG A 83 -7.91 -12.09 12.55
N HIS A 84 -9.10 -11.63 12.21
CA HIS A 84 -10.32 -12.41 12.33
C HIS A 84 -10.28 -13.66 11.44
N LEU A 85 -9.83 -13.53 10.19
CA LEU A 85 -9.63 -14.66 9.29
C LEU A 85 -8.65 -15.68 9.88
N VAL A 86 -7.48 -15.22 10.34
CA VAL A 86 -6.47 -16.08 10.98
C VAL A 86 -7.04 -16.78 12.20
N GLN A 87 -7.78 -16.10 13.08
CA GLN A 87 -8.37 -16.71 14.26
C GLN A 87 -9.34 -17.84 13.90
N LYS A 88 -10.25 -17.59 12.96
CA LYS A 88 -11.31 -18.53 12.59
C LYS A 88 -10.80 -19.71 11.74
N LEU A 89 -9.76 -19.48 10.94
CA LEU A 89 -9.11 -20.50 10.13
C LEU A 89 -7.97 -21.23 10.85
N SER A 90 -7.48 -20.72 11.98
CA SER A 90 -6.39 -21.37 12.69
C SER A 90 -6.83 -22.73 13.26
N PRO A 91 -5.99 -23.77 13.17
CA PRO A 91 -6.25 -25.02 13.86
C PRO A 91 -6.28 -24.79 15.38
N PRO A 92 -7.11 -25.54 16.12
CA PRO A 92 -7.08 -25.51 17.59
C PRO A 92 -5.68 -25.79 18.15
N PRO A 93 -5.34 -25.25 19.34
CA PRO A 93 -4.09 -25.58 20.03
C PRO A 93 -3.92 -27.10 20.14
N GLY A 94 -2.78 -27.64 19.69
CA GLY A 94 -2.50 -29.08 19.64
C GLY A 94 -2.80 -29.77 18.31
N LEU A 95 -3.54 -29.15 17.38
CA LEU A 95 -3.80 -29.67 16.03
C LEU A 95 -3.08 -28.88 14.91
N ARG A 96 -2.08 -28.05 15.25
CA ARG A 96 -1.34 -27.24 14.27
C ARG A 96 -0.70 -28.06 13.14
N GLN A 97 -0.38 -29.32 13.39
CA GLN A 97 0.17 -30.26 12.40
C GLN A 97 -0.89 -30.87 11.47
N ARG A 98 -2.19 -30.69 11.77
CA ARG A 98 -3.33 -31.28 11.05
C ARG A 98 -4.10 -30.25 10.21
N LEU A 99 -3.37 -29.38 9.50
CA LEU A 99 -3.93 -28.38 8.60
C LEU A 99 -4.88 -29.00 7.54
N HIS A 100 -4.59 -30.23 7.11
CA HIS A 100 -5.36 -31.02 6.15
C HIS A 100 -6.74 -31.51 6.66
N VAL A 101 -7.12 -31.23 7.91
CA VAL A 101 -8.43 -31.57 8.49
C VAL A 101 -9.34 -30.35 8.61
N LEU A 102 -8.83 -29.14 8.36
CA LEU A 102 -9.59 -27.90 8.53
C LEU A 102 -10.77 -27.88 7.56
N LYS A 103 -12.00 -27.97 8.08
CA LYS A 103 -13.21 -27.70 7.29
C LYS A 103 -13.38 -26.20 7.13
N TRP A 104 -13.93 -25.76 5.99
CA TRP A 104 -14.27 -24.36 5.78
C TRP A 104 -15.20 -23.86 6.90
N PRO A 105 -14.79 -22.88 7.73
CA PRO A 105 -15.51 -22.53 8.95
C PRO A 105 -16.53 -21.40 8.76
N PHE A 106 -16.66 -20.87 7.55
CA PHE A 106 -17.48 -19.69 7.27
C PHE A 106 -18.78 -20.05 6.56
N GLU A 107 -19.81 -19.29 6.89
CA GLU A 107 -21.05 -19.27 6.13
C GLU A 107 -20.93 -18.35 4.91
N GLU A 108 -21.73 -18.58 3.88
CA GLU A 108 -21.70 -17.78 2.65
C GLU A 108 -21.96 -16.29 2.92
N LYS A 109 -22.92 -15.97 3.81
CA LYS A 109 -23.25 -14.59 4.19
C LYS A 109 -22.07 -13.89 4.87
N GLU A 110 -21.35 -14.62 5.70
CA GLU A 110 -20.18 -14.11 6.40
C GLU A 110 -19.05 -13.81 5.42
N ILE A 111 -18.75 -14.73 4.50
CA ILE A 111 -17.74 -14.51 3.44
C ILE A 111 -18.10 -13.31 2.57
N LYS A 112 -19.36 -13.18 2.16
CA LYS A 112 -19.81 -12.00 1.39
C LYS A 112 -19.59 -10.70 2.17
N SER A 113 -19.85 -10.69 3.47
CA SER A 113 -19.59 -9.53 4.33
C SER A 113 -18.10 -9.19 4.39
N ILE A 114 -17.25 -10.20 4.64
CA ILE A 114 -15.78 -10.05 4.69
C ILE A 114 -15.24 -9.52 3.37
N LEU A 115 -15.62 -10.13 2.24
CA LEU A 115 -15.20 -9.68 0.91
C LEU A 115 -15.68 -8.25 0.63
N GLY A 116 -16.90 -7.89 1.05
CA GLY A 116 -17.40 -6.53 0.93
C GLY A 116 -16.62 -5.51 1.77
N MET A 117 -16.22 -5.88 2.99
CA MET A 117 -15.37 -5.04 3.84
C MET A 117 -13.98 -4.85 3.23
N MET A 118 -13.33 -5.95 2.82
CA MET A 118 -12.01 -5.94 2.19
C MET A 118 -12.02 -5.14 0.89
N GLY A 119 -13.04 -5.30 0.05
CA GLY A 119 -13.18 -4.54 -1.19
C GLY A 119 -13.27 -3.02 -0.97
N ARG A 120 -13.98 -2.57 0.08
CA ARG A 120 -14.05 -1.14 0.43
C ARG A 120 -12.71 -0.61 0.94
N GLN A 121 -12.04 -1.36 1.81
CA GLN A 121 -10.72 -1.00 2.34
C GLN A 121 -9.69 -0.93 1.20
N LYS A 122 -9.69 -1.92 0.32
CA LYS A 122 -8.88 -1.98 -0.91
C LYS A 122 -9.07 -0.73 -1.75
N ALA A 123 -10.32 -0.39 -2.10
CA ALA A 123 -10.59 0.80 -2.92
C ALA A 123 -10.08 2.08 -2.26
N SER A 124 -10.25 2.23 -0.95
CA SER A 124 -9.75 3.40 -0.21
C SER A 124 -8.22 3.47 -0.20
N LEU A 125 -7.54 2.34 0.00
CA LEU A 125 -6.07 2.26 -0.02
C LEU A 125 -5.50 2.52 -1.41
N SER A 126 -6.12 1.97 -2.46
CA SER A 126 -5.75 2.26 -3.85
C SER A 126 -5.88 3.74 -4.17
N LEU A 127 -6.98 4.38 -3.78
CA LEU A 127 -7.16 5.83 -3.99
C LEU A 127 -6.11 6.66 -3.24
N ALA A 128 -5.76 6.29 -2.01
CA ALA A 128 -4.67 6.95 -1.29
C ALA A 128 -3.34 6.79 -2.02
N LEU A 129 -3.08 5.59 -2.57
CA LEU A 129 -1.86 5.31 -3.32
C LEU A 129 -1.78 6.16 -4.61
N ASP A 130 -2.88 6.17 -5.38
CA ASP A 130 -2.98 6.88 -6.65
C ASP A 130 -2.92 8.40 -6.48
N ASN A 131 -3.60 8.95 -5.47
CA ASN A 131 -3.63 10.39 -5.24
C ASN A 131 -2.24 10.94 -4.88
N ASN A 132 -1.47 10.20 -4.09
CA ASN A 132 -0.11 10.61 -3.78
C ASN A 132 0.86 10.38 -4.96
N SER A 133 0.61 9.38 -5.81
CA SER A 133 1.34 9.22 -7.08
C SER A 133 1.14 10.44 -7.98
N ARG A 134 -0.09 10.98 -8.05
CA ARG A 134 -0.39 12.24 -8.76
C ARG A 134 0.36 13.44 -8.18
N LEU A 135 0.37 13.61 -6.85
CA LEU A 135 1.13 14.69 -6.21
C LEU A 135 2.64 14.63 -6.55
N LEU A 136 3.21 13.44 -6.66
CA LEU A 136 4.60 13.26 -7.09
C LEU A 136 4.80 13.62 -8.57
N GLN A 137 3.88 13.20 -9.44
CA GLN A 137 3.90 13.55 -10.87
C GLN A 137 3.81 15.06 -11.06
N ASP A 138 2.88 15.74 -10.36
CA ASP A 138 2.73 17.19 -10.42
C ASP A 138 4.00 17.92 -9.97
N LYS A 139 4.66 17.42 -8.91
CA LYS A 139 5.95 17.96 -8.44
C LYS A 139 7.06 17.78 -9.46
N ILE A 140 7.12 16.64 -10.16
CA ILE A 140 8.09 16.40 -11.23
C ILE A 140 7.86 17.40 -12.37
N VAL A 141 6.63 17.58 -12.81
CA VAL A 141 6.29 18.54 -13.88
C VAL A 141 6.70 19.95 -13.48
N SER A 142 6.35 20.40 -12.27
CA SER A 142 6.74 21.72 -11.76
C SER A 142 8.26 21.89 -11.69
N GLN A 143 9.00 20.86 -11.27
CA GLN A 143 10.46 20.90 -11.27
C GLN A 143 11.05 21.00 -12.68
N LEU A 144 10.45 20.32 -13.67
CA LEU A 144 10.89 20.41 -15.07
C LEU A 144 10.69 21.83 -15.63
N GLU A 145 9.57 22.48 -15.31
CA GLU A 145 9.29 23.86 -15.71
C GLU A 145 10.29 24.84 -15.09
N SER A 146 10.59 24.68 -13.80
CA SER A 146 11.62 25.49 -13.12
C SER A 146 13.00 25.30 -13.75
N ASN A 147 13.42 24.06 -13.98
CA ASN A 147 14.71 23.75 -14.58
C ASN A 147 14.83 24.33 -16.00
N ALA A 148 13.74 24.30 -16.78
CA ALA A 148 13.72 24.89 -18.12
C ALA A 148 13.89 26.42 -18.07
N ALA A 149 13.25 27.10 -17.13
CA ALA A 149 13.40 28.55 -16.93
C ALA A 149 14.83 28.92 -16.55
N ASP A 150 15.45 28.16 -15.64
CA ASP A 150 16.84 28.37 -15.22
C ASP A 150 17.82 28.21 -16.38
N LEU A 151 17.62 27.20 -17.25
CA LEU A 151 18.44 27.00 -18.43
C LEU A 151 18.32 28.17 -19.42
N GLU A 152 17.13 28.73 -19.61
CA GLU A 152 16.94 29.91 -20.45
C GLU A 152 17.61 31.16 -19.86
N GLN A 153 17.58 31.32 -18.54
CA GLN A 153 18.33 32.38 -17.85
C GLN A 153 19.83 32.24 -18.06
N LEU A 154 20.38 31.03 -17.87
CA LEU A 154 21.80 30.76 -18.09
C LEU A 154 22.25 31.02 -19.53
N LYS A 155 21.43 30.64 -20.52
CA LYS A 155 21.71 30.94 -21.94
C LYS A 155 21.73 32.44 -22.22
N LYS A 156 20.82 33.21 -21.63
CA LYS A 156 20.80 34.68 -21.76
C LYS A 156 22.05 35.31 -21.16
N ILE A 157 22.43 34.90 -19.95
CA ILE A 157 23.66 35.38 -19.29
C ILE A 157 24.89 35.07 -20.14
N SER A 158 25.01 33.83 -20.64
CA SER A 158 26.13 33.45 -21.51
C SER A 158 26.18 34.24 -22.81
N ARG A 159 25.03 34.63 -23.37
CA ARG A 159 24.96 35.45 -24.58
C ARG A 159 25.42 36.88 -24.31
N GLY A 160 24.91 37.50 -23.25
CA GLY A 160 25.33 38.85 -22.85
C GLY A 160 26.83 38.95 -22.59
N LEU A 161 27.41 37.96 -21.88
CA LEU A 161 28.86 37.87 -21.68
C LEU A 161 29.66 37.81 -22.99
N LYS A 162 29.15 37.13 -24.03
CA LYS A 162 29.82 37.09 -25.34
C LYS A 162 29.72 38.42 -26.08
N GLU A 163 28.59 39.10 -25.97
CA GLU A 163 28.36 40.41 -26.58
C GLU A 163 29.27 41.49 -25.93
N ASP A 164 29.37 41.48 -24.60
CA ASP A 164 30.26 42.37 -23.84
C ASP A 164 31.74 42.13 -24.19
N LEU A 165 32.17 40.87 -24.25
CA LEU A 165 33.56 40.54 -24.62
C LEU A 165 33.87 40.86 -26.09
N GLY A 166 32.91 40.69 -27.00
CA GLY A 166 33.05 41.05 -28.41
C GLY A 166 33.11 42.57 -28.65
N GLY A 167 32.44 43.36 -27.81
CA GLY A 167 32.50 44.82 -27.85
C GLY A 167 33.77 45.43 -27.25
N ILE A 168 34.51 44.68 -26.42
CA ILE A 168 35.78 45.14 -25.83
C ILE A 168 36.99 44.85 -26.75
N LEU A 169 36.85 43.91 -27.69
CA LEU A 169 37.93 43.47 -28.59
C LEU A 169 37.87 44.09 -30.00
N ASN A 170 36.96 45.03 -30.24
CA ASN A 170 36.76 45.75 -31.51
C ASN A 170 36.94 47.26 -31.30
#